data_AF-A0A3M1E9H2-F1
#
_entry.id   AF-A0A3M1E9H2-F1
#
_cell.length_a   1.000
_cell.length_b   1.000
_cell.length_c   1.000
_cell.angle_alpha   90.00
_cell.angle_beta   90.00
_cell.angle_gamma   90.00
#
_symmetry.space_group_name_H-M   'P 1'
#
loop_
_entity.id
_entity.type
_entity.pdbx_description
1 polymer ?
#
loop_
_entity_poly.entity_id
_entity_poly.type
_entity_poly.pdbx_seq_one_letter_code
_entity_poly.pdbx_strand_id
1 'polypeptide(L)'
;MNRRTFLSRVHGLLQGLVGLLAGIPALGVLLHPLRRTTREAAYRRVLPLDALPAGTPRRVTVRADRWDAYVHHPPGPIGTVWLLKTEEGSPDNVPPVR
;
A
#
# COMPACT_ATOMS: atom_id res chain seq x y z
N MET A 1 12.86 38.54 39.83
CA MET A 1 12.20 37.33 39.30
C MET A 1 12.10 36.30 40.43
N ASN A 2 10.91 35.81 40.77
CA ASN A 2 10.73 34.94 41.93
C ASN A 2 11.27 33.52 41.64
N ARG A 3 12.04 32.93 42.55
CA ARG A 3 12.74 31.63 42.35
C ARG A 3 11.78 30.51 41.95
N ARG A 4 10.58 30.52 42.53
CA ARG A 4 9.48 29.60 42.23
C ARG A 4 9.02 29.69 40.77
N THR A 5 8.91 30.90 40.22
CA THR A 5 8.49 31.11 38.83
C THR A 5 9.56 30.64 37.84
N PHE A 6 10.84 30.82 38.18
CA PHE A 6 11.95 30.31 37.38
C PHE A 6 11.94 28.77 37.31
N LEU A 7 11.85 28.11 38.46
CA LEU A 7 11.77 26.64 38.55
C LEU A 7 10.56 26.08 37.79
N SER A 8 9.39 26.73 37.93
CA SER A 8 8.17 26.32 37.22
C SER A 8 8.34 26.38 35.70
N ARG A 9 9.00 27.42 35.16
CA ARG A 9 9.26 27.55 33.73
C ARG A 9 10.26 26.51 33.22
N VAL A 10 11.33 26.27 33.96
CA VAL A 10 12.33 25.24 33.61
C VAL A 10 11.69 23.86 33.59
N HIS A 11 10.85 23.55 34.57
CA HIS A 11 10.11 22.28 34.62
C HIS A 11 9.16 22.12 33.43
N GLY A 12 8.39 23.16 33.09
CA GLY A 12 7.52 23.13 31.91
C GLY A 12 8.28 22.95 30.60
N LEU A 13 9.45 23.59 30.47
CA LEU A 13 10.34 23.41 29.30
C LEU A 13 10.85 21.96 29.21
N LEU A 14 11.31 21.39 30.32
CA LEU A 14 11.77 19.99 30.36
C LEU A 14 10.64 19.01 30.03
N GLN A 15 9.44 19.21 30.60
CA GLN A 15 8.28 18.38 30.27
C GLN A 15 7.90 18.49 28.79
N GLY A 16 7.91 19.69 28.23
CA GLY A 16 7.68 19.90 26.80
C GLY A 16 8.71 19.18 25.93
N LEU A 17 9.99 19.25 26.30
CA LEU A 17 11.08 18.61 25.56
C LEU A 17 10.96 17.08 25.58
N VAL A 18 10.67 16.51 26.74
CA VAL A 18 10.41 15.07 26.90
C VAL A 18 9.19 14.64 26.10
N GLY A 19 8.10 15.43 26.18
CA GLY A 19 6.88 15.18 25.42
C GLY A 19 7.09 15.22 23.91
N LEU A 20 7.90 16.15 23.40
CA LEU A 20 8.26 16.23 21.98
C LEU A 20 9.11 15.04 21.54
N LEU A 21 10.11 14.67 22.35
CA LEU A 21 11.04 13.58 22.03
C LEU A 21 10.31 12.24 21.90
N ALA A 22 9.29 11.99 22.73
CA ALA A 22 8.46 10.78 22.65
C ALA A 22 7.26 10.93 21.69
N GLY A 23 6.65 12.12 21.64
CA GLY A 23 5.42 12.37 20.90
C GLY A 23 5.62 12.39 19.39
N ILE A 24 6.71 13.00 18.90
CA ILE A 24 7.00 13.06 17.46
C ILE A 24 7.13 11.65 16.84
N PRO A 25 7.95 10.72 17.36
CA PRO A 25 8.05 9.39 16.78
C PRO A 25 6.75 8.58 16.92
N ALA A 26 6.03 8.72 18.03
CA ALA A 26 4.74 8.06 18.22
C ALA A 26 3.70 8.49 17.17
N LEU A 27 3.58 9.81 16.95
CA LEU A 27 2.73 10.36 15.89
C LEU A 27 3.24 9.96 14.50
N GLY A 28 4.56 9.90 14.30
CA GLY A 28 5.17 9.45 13.06
C GLY A 28 4.77 8.02 12.69
N VAL A 29 4.78 7.09 13.64
CA VAL A 29 4.33 5.69 13.44
C VAL A 29 2.83 5.64 13.12
N LEU A 30 2.02 6.43 13.82
CA LEU A 30 0.57 6.49 13.61
C LEU A 30 0.20 7.12 12.25
N LEU A 31 1.00 8.07 11.76
CA LEU A 31 0.75 8.72 10.47
C LEU A 31 1.49 8.06 9.30
N HIS A 32 2.41 7.12 9.58
CA HIS A 32 3.16 6.37 8.58
C HIS A 32 2.29 5.77 7.45
N PRO A 33 1.14 5.11 7.72
CA PRO A 33 0.32 4.57 6.64
C PRO A 33 -0.24 5.61 5.67
N LEU A 34 -0.56 6.82 6.13
CA LEU A 34 -1.09 7.88 5.26
C LEU A 34 -0.08 8.28 4.19
N ARG A 35 1.23 8.24 4.49
CA ARG A 35 2.29 8.48 3.52
C ARG A 35 2.51 7.32 2.55
N ARG A 36 2.09 6.10 2.91
CA ARG A 36 2.39 4.87 2.17
C ARG A 36 1.33 4.47 1.15
N THR A 37 0.15 5.10 1.20
CA THR A 37 -0.98 4.83 0.28
C THR A 37 -0.66 5.21 -1.17
N THR A 38 0.37 6.03 -1.41
CA THR A 38 0.84 6.41 -2.76
C THR A 38 1.76 5.34 -3.38
N ARG A 39 1.49 4.04 -3.18
CA ARG A 39 2.14 3.01 -3.99
C ARG A 39 1.52 3.07 -5.37
N GLU A 40 2.29 3.59 -6.32
CA GLU A 40 1.99 3.59 -7.75
C GLU A 40 1.41 2.24 -8.21
N ALA A 41 0.48 2.29 -9.16
CA ALA A 41 -0.09 1.11 -9.79
C ALA A 41 1.04 0.29 -10.44
N ALA A 42 1.57 -0.70 -9.71
CA ALA A 42 2.62 -1.56 -10.20
C ALA A 42 2.01 -2.70 -11.04
N TYR A 43 2.49 -2.87 -12.27
CA TYR A 43 2.12 -4.01 -13.10
C TYR A 43 2.59 -5.31 -12.43
N ARG A 44 1.67 -6.26 -12.23
CA ARG A 44 1.97 -7.58 -11.65
C ARG A 44 1.95 -8.62 -12.75
N ARG A 45 2.99 -9.46 -12.82
CA ARG A 45 3.03 -10.61 -13.74
C ARG A 45 2.01 -11.65 -13.27
N VAL A 46 1.00 -11.92 -14.10
CA VAL A 46 -0.10 -12.86 -13.77
C VAL A 46 0.19 -14.26 -14.30
N LEU A 47 0.64 -14.37 -15.56
CA LEU A 47 0.97 -15.64 -16.21
C LEU A 47 1.91 -15.38 -17.40
N PRO A 48 2.87 -16.28 -17.73
CA PRO A 48 3.54 -16.24 -19.03
C PRO A 48 2.54 -16.50 -20.17
N LEU A 49 2.71 -15.79 -21.29
CA LEU A 49 1.80 -15.86 -22.44
C LEU A 49 1.82 -17.25 -23.12
N ASP A 50 2.94 -17.96 -23.01
CA ASP A 50 3.11 -19.31 -23.57
C ASP A 50 2.25 -20.36 -22.85
N ALA A 51 1.91 -20.11 -21.58
CA ALA A 51 1.03 -20.98 -20.80
C ALA A 51 -0.47 -20.70 -21.07
N LEU A 52 -0.79 -19.73 -21.94
CA LEU A 52 -2.15 -19.41 -22.32
C LEU A 52 -2.48 -20.04 -23.69
N PRO A 53 -3.40 -21.01 -23.76
CA PRO A 53 -3.82 -21.60 -25.03
C PRO A 53 -4.58 -20.54 -25.85
N ALA A 54 -4.38 -20.55 -27.17
CA ALA A 54 -5.05 -19.64 -28.08
C ALA A 54 -6.56 -19.92 -28.14
N GLY A 55 -7.37 -18.85 -28.20
CA GLY A 55 -8.83 -18.95 -28.38
C GLY A 55 -9.65 -19.42 -27.17
N THR A 56 -9.04 -19.80 -26.04
CA THR A 56 -9.78 -20.20 -24.82
C THR A 56 -9.67 -19.15 -23.72
N PRO A 57 -10.78 -18.54 -23.25
CA PRO A 57 -10.75 -17.62 -22.14
C PRO A 57 -10.41 -18.35 -20.84
N ARG A 58 -9.35 -17.94 -20.16
CA ARG A 58 -8.92 -18.52 -18.89
C ARG A 58 -9.11 -17.53 -17.75
N ARG A 59 -9.81 -18.00 -16.72
CA ARG A 59 -9.96 -17.28 -15.46
C ARG A 59 -8.69 -17.45 -14.63
N VAL A 60 -7.98 -16.37 -14.33
CA VAL A 60 -6.75 -16.40 -13.51
C VAL A 60 -6.95 -15.53 -12.27
N THR A 61 -6.75 -16.14 -11.11
CA THR A 61 -6.79 -15.44 -9.82
C THR A 61 -5.46 -14.76 -9.57
N VAL A 62 -5.49 -13.43 -9.48
CA VAL A 62 -4.31 -12.63 -9.14
C VAL A 62 -4.13 -12.68 -7.63
N ARG A 63 -2.99 -13.23 -7.20
CA ARG A 63 -2.57 -13.21 -5.79
C ARG A 63 -1.52 -12.14 -5.60
N ALA A 64 -1.68 -11.33 -4.56
CA ALA A 64 -0.63 -10.43 -4.14
C ALA A 64 -0.65 -10.22 -2.63
N ASP A 65 0.46 -9.72 -2.12
CA ASP A 65 0.60 -9.35 -0.72
C ASP A 65 -0.31 -8.16 -0.43
N ARG A 66 -1.11 -8.28 0.63
CA ARG A 66 -1.99 -7.22 1.07
C ARG A 66 -1.37 -6.56 2.29
N TRP A 67 -1.04 -5.28 2.14
CA TRP A 67 -0.70 -4.42 3.25
C TRP A 67 -1.96 -3.71 3.70
N ASP A 68 -2.41 -3.99 4.92
CA ASP A 68 -3.26 -3.06 5.66
C ASP A 68 -2.35 -2.04 6.35
N ALA A 69 -2.84 -0.84 6.63
CA ALA A 69 -2.10 0.32 7.11
C ALA A 69 -1.00 0.01 8.15
N TYR A 70 -1.22 -0.99 9.01
CA TYR A 70 -0.26 -1.44 10.03
C TYR A 70 0.11 -2.92 9.95
N VAL A 71 -0.59 -3.73 9.15
CA VAL A 71 -0.47 -5.20 9.19
C VAL A 71 -0.16 -5.75 7.81
N HIS A 72 0.86 -6.60 7.75
CA HIS A 72 1.16 -7.38 6.56
C HIS A 72 0.37 -8.69 6.59
N HIS A 73 -0.49 -8.90 5.59
CA HIS A 73 -1.20 -10.16 5.43
C HIS A 73 -0.44 -11.08 4.45
N PRO A 74 -0.49 -12.40 4.67
CA PRO A 74 0.03 -13.36 3.70
C PRO A 74 -0.67 -13.19 2.35
N PRO A 75 -0.02 -13.57 1.24
CA PRO A 75 -0.53 -13.37 -0.10
C PRO A 75 -1.90 -14.03 -0.29
N GLY A 76 -2.90 -13.20 -0.58
CA GLY A 76 -4.29 -13.59 -0.77
C GLY A 76 -4.80 -13.30 -2.19
N PRO A 77 -5.95 -13.87 -2.59
CA PRO A 77 -6.59 -13.52 -3.84
C PRO A 77 -7.10 -12.07 -3.78
N ILE A 78 -6.59 -11.19 -4.63
CA ILE A 78 -7.00 -9.78 -4.69
C ILE A 78 -8.09 -9.57 -5.73
N GLY A 79 -8.08 -10.37 -6.79
CA GLY A 79 -9.03 -10.28 -7.87
C GLY A 79 -8.87 -11.42 -8.85
N THR A 80 -9.80 -11.47 -9.81
CA THR A 80 -9.79 -12.46 -10.86
C THR A 80 -9.94 -11.76 -12.19
N VAL A 81 -9.05 -12.07 -13.13
CA VAL A 81 -9.07 -11.54 -14.49
C VAL A 81 -9.30 -12.67 -15.47
N TRP A 82 -9.99 -12.35 -16.56
CA TRP A 82 -10.14 -13.25 -17.69
C TRP A 82 -9.09 -12.87 -18.74
N LEU A 83 -8.32 -13.86 -19.17
CA LEU A 83 -7.31 -13.69 -20.21
C LEU A 83 -7.75 -14.48 -21.44
N LEU A 84 -7.71 -13.83 -22.61
CA LEU A 84 -7.90 -14.46 -23.91
C LEU A 84 -6.66 -14.18 -24.74
N LYS A 85 -6.06 -15.23 -25.30
CA LYS A 85 -4.97 -15.10 -26.26
C LYS A 85 -5.57 -15.03 -27.66
N THR A 86 -5.43 -13.87 -28.30
CA THR A 86 -5.74 -13.67 -29.72
C THR A 86 -4.56 -14.17 -30.57
N GLU A 87 -4.85 -14.84 -31.68
CA GLU A 87 -3.83 -15.41 -32.59
C GLU A 87 -3.03 -14.33 -33.35
N GLU A 88 -3.51 -13.08 -33.35
CA GLU A 88 -3.00 -11.99 -34.16
C GLU A 88 -2.73 -10.77 -33.28
N GLY A 89 -1.50 -10.24 -33.34
CA GLY A 89 -0.99 -9.16 -32.48
C GLY A 89 -1.57 -7.77 -32.76
N SER A 90 -2.90 -7.64 -32.90
CA SER A 90 -3.57 -6.36 -33.12
C SER A 90 -4.33 -5.91 -31.84
N PRO A 91 -3.98 -4.75 -31.25
CA PRO A 91 -4.62 -4.26 -30.03
C PRO A 91 -6.07 -3.78 -30.21
N ASP A 92 -6.61 -3.76 -31.44
CA ASP A 92 -7.90 -3.14 -31.77
C ASP A 92 -9.08 -4.12 -31.86
N ASN A 93 -8.87 -5.43 -31.66
CA ASN A 93 -9.94 -6.44 -31.73
C ASN A 93 -10.30 -7.00 -30.34
N VAL A 94 -10.89 -6.16 -29.49
CA VAL A 94 -11.51 -6.58 -28.22
C VAL A 94 -13.03 -6.49 -28.38
N PRO A 95 -13.78 -7.61 -28.36
CA PRO A 95 -15.23 -7.57 -28.42
C PRO A 95 -15.81 -6.86 -27.17
N PRO A 96 -16.89 -6.07 -27.31
CA PRO A 96 -17.46 -5.33 -26.19
C PRO A 96 -17.99 -6.29 -25.14
N VAL A 97 -17.51 -6.14 -23.91
CA VAL A 97 -18.02 -6.86 -22.74
C VAL A 97 -19.43 -6.33 -22.46
N ARG A 98 -20.45 -7.18 -22.68
CA ARG A 98 -21.85 -6.92 -22.34
C ARG A 98 -22.12 -7.15 -20.85
#